data_AF-A0A552ZP57-F1
#
_entry.id   AF-A0A552ZP57-F1
#
_cell.length_a   1.000
_cell.length_b   1.000
_cell.length_c   1.000
_cell.angle_alpha   90.00
_cell.angle_beta   90.00
_cell.angle_gamma   90.00
#
_symmetry.space_group_name_H-M   'P 1'
#
loop_
_entity.id
_entity.type
_entity.pdbx_description
1 polymer ?
#
loop_
_entity_poly.entity_id
_entity_poly.type
_entity_poly.pdbx_seq_one_letter_code
_entity_poly.pdbx_strand_id
1 'polypeptide(L)'
;MAKSLQVDLVDLHLSSAHMDVHHAELQSAHANADADIEAAQTGWIGTSAVALQAKFAEWQAATEALSSDVKAHGAAFRAAAQSYATTDSDNAGSINAQI
;
A
#
# COMPACT_ATOMS: atom_id res chain seq x y z
N MET A 1 2.85 26.48 18.01
CA MET A 1 1.86 26.81 16.96
C MET A 1 1.87 25.67 15.97
N ALA A 2 0.82 24.84 15.93
CA ALA A 2 0.72 23.79 14.92
C ALA A 2 0.59 24.48 13.54
N LYS A 3 1.42 24.09 12.58
CA LYS A 3 1.30 24.57 11.20
C LYS A 3 -0.09 24.15 10.68
N SER A 4 -0.86 25.10 10.17
CA SER A 4 -2.16 24.79 9.54
C SER A 4 -1.89 23.80 8.40
N LEU A 5 -2.43 22.60 8.55
CA LEU A 5 -2.31 21.54 7.57
C LEU A 5 -3.32 21.85 6.45
N GLN A 6 -2.82 22.33 5.32
CA GLN A 6 -3.62 22.49 4.12
C GLN A 6 -3.72 21.12 3.44
N VAL A 7 -4.92 20.53 3.45
CA VAL A 7 -5.19 19.23 2.84
C VAL A 7 -6.06 19.44 1.61
N ASP A 8 -5.57 18.97 0.47
CA ASP A 8 -6.34 18.86 -0.76
C ASP A 8 -6.96 17.44 -0.82
N LEU A 9 -8.29 17.38 -0.83
CA LEU A 9 -9.03 16.12 -0.89
C LEU A 9 -8.81 15.37 -2.21
N VAL A 10 -8.64 16.09 -3.32
CA VAL A 10 -8.39 15.52 -4.64
C VAL A 10 -7.03 14.82 -4.63
N ASP A 11 -6.00 15.46 -4.07
CA ASP A 11 -4.67 14.87 -3.97
C ASP A 11 -4.65 13.64 -3.04
N LEU A 12 -5.45 13.62 -1.97
CA LEU A 12 -5.60 12.45 -1.11
C LEU A 12 -6.24 11.27 -1.84
N HIS A 13 -7.31 11.53 -2.61
CA HIS A 13 -7.96 10.50 -3.42
C HIS A 13 -7.03 9.97 -4.51
N LEU A 14 -6.29 10.86 -5.18
CA LEU A 14 -5.30 10.48 -6.17
C LEU A 14 -4.19 9.63 -5.55
N SER A 15 -3.71 10.02 -4.37
CA SER A 15 -2.71 9.25 -3.63
C SER A 15 -3.21 7.85 -3.26
N SER A 16 -4.48 7.71 -2.82
CA SER A 16 -5.08 6.39 -2.62
C SER A 16 -5.12 5.57 -3.91
N ALA A 17 -5.54 6.16 -5.03
CA ALA A 17 -5.62 5.45 -6.30
C ALA A 17 -4.23 5.00 -6.79
N HIS A 18 -3.20 5.83 -6.59
CA HIS A 18 -1.81 5.44 -6.85
C HIS A 18 -1.34 4.28 -5.96
N MET A 19 -1.75 4.23 -4.68
CA MET A 19 -1.42 3.09 -3.83
C MET A 19 -2.04 1.79 -4.35
N ASP A 20 -3.26 1.83 -4.88
CA ASP A 20 -3.90 0.65 -5.47
C ASP A 20 -3.16 0.18 -6.75
N VAL A 21 -2.68 1.12 -7.57
CA VAL A 21 -1.84 0.82 -8.75
C VAL A 21 -0.52 0.19 -8.33
N HIS A 22 0.21 0.81 -7.39
CA HIS A 22 1.50 0.28 -6.92
C HIS A 22 1.36 -1.09 -6.26
N HIS A 23 0.26 -1.32 -5.53
CA HIS A 23 -0.04 -2.62 -4.96
C HIS A 23 -0.20 -3.69 -6.06
N ALA A 24 -0.93 -3.38 -7.13
CA ALA A 24 -1.11 -4.30 -8.25
C ALA A 24 0.20 -4.57 -9.01
N GLU A 25 1.00 -3.51 -9.26
CA GLU A 25 2.31 -3.62 -9.90
C GLU A 25 3.27 -4.48 -9.08
N LEU A 26 3.35 -4.23 -7.76
CA LEU A 26 4.17 -5.00 -6.83
C LEU A 26 3.76 -6.47 -6.85
N GLN A 27 2.47 -6.76 -6.70
CA GLN A 27 1.96 -8.11 -6.69
C GLN A 27 2.28 -8.85 -8.00
N SER A 28 2.10 -8.20 -9.14
CA SER A 28 2.40 -8.79 -10.45
C SER A 28 3.89 -9.05 -10.64
N ALA A 29 4.76 -8.11 -10.27
CA ALA A 29 6.20 -8.25 -10.44
C ALA A 29 6.75 -9.39 -9.57
N HIS A 30 6.29 -9.48 -8.32
CA HIS A 30 6.72 -10.53 -7.41
C HIS A 30 6.15 -11.90 -7.78
N ALA A 31 4.88 -11.99 -8.22
CA ALA A 31 4.33 -13.26 -8.70
C ALA A 31 5.11 -13.83 -9.89
N ASN A 32 5.56 -12.96 -10.80
CA ASN A 32 6.41 -13.38 -11.92
C ASN A 32 7.80 -13.85 -11.43
N ALA A 33 8.43 -13.10 -10.52
CA ALA A 33 9.72 -13.48 -9.96
C ALA A 33 9.64 -14.81 -9.18
N ASP A 34 8.57 -15.03 -8.42
CA ASP A 34 8.33 -16.26 -7.69
C ASP A 34 8.18 -17.45 -8.65
N ALA A 35 7.42 -17.28 -9.73
CA ALA A 35 7.26 -18.31 -10.76
C ALA A 35 8.59 -18.65 -11.45
N ASP A 36 9.41 -17.66 -11.76
CA ASP A 36 10.74 -17.86 -12.35
C ASP A 36 11.68 -18.63 -11.40
N ILE A 37 11.63 -18.31 -10.10
CA ILE A 37 12.41 -18.99 -9.06
C ILE A 37 11.94 -20.44 -8.90
N GLU A 38 10.62 -20.66 -8.78
CA GLU A 38 10.02 -22.00 -8.67
C GLU A 38 10.39 -22.88 -9.87
N ALA A 39 10.34 -22.34 -11.09
CA ALA A 39 10.75 -23.05 -12.29
C ALA A 39 12.25 -23.45 -12.28
N ALA A 40 13.10 -22.62 -11.67
CA ALA A 40 14.53 -22.89 -11.56
C ALA A 40 14.88 -23.90 -10.44
N GLN A 41 13.97 -24.15 -9.47
CA GLN A 41 14.26 -25.00 -8.30
C GLN A 41 14.70 -26.41 -8.67
N THR A 42 14.17 -26.98 -9.77
CA THR A 42 14.53 -28.34 -10.22
C THR A 42 16.01 -28.49 -10.58
N GLY A 43 16.71 -27.37 -10.86
CA GLY A 43 18.14 -27.35 -11.15
C GLY A 43 19.04 -27.18 -9.92
N TRP A 44 18.49 -26.94 -8.73
CA TRP A 44 19.28 -26.70 -7.53
C TRP A 44 19.65 -28.01 -6.83
N ILE A 45 20.92 -28.16 -6.44
CA ILE A 45 21.44 -29.39 -5.84
C ILE A 45 22.25 -29.08 -4.58
N GLY A 46 22.08 -29.90 -3.54
CA GLY A 46 22.90 -29.86 -2.34
C GLY A 46 22.58 -28.70 -1.39
N THR A 47 23.55 -28.33 -0.54
CA THR A 47 23.36 -27.36 0.54
C THR A 47 22.97 -25.96 0.03
N SER A 48 23.45 -25.56 -1.15
CA SER A 48 23.06 -24.30 -1.78
C SER A 48 21.58 -24.28 -2.15
N ALA A 49 20.99 -25.40 -2.56
CA ALA A 49 19.57 -25.49 -2.85
C ALA A 49 18.71 -25.17 -1.62
N VAL A 50 19.08 -25.75 -0.46
CA VAL A 50 18.39 -25.50 0.81
C VAL A 50 18.50 -24.02 1.21
N ALA A 51 19.68 -23.42 1.05
CA ALA A 51 19.88 -22.01 1.34
C ALA A 51 19.06 -21.10 0.41
N LEU A 52 18.99 -21.41 -0.88
CA LEU A 52 18.20 -20.66 -1.85
C LEU A 52 16.69 -20.79 -1.58
N GLN A 53 16.21 -21.98 -1.19
CA GLN A 53 14.82 -22.17 -0.77
C GLN A 53 14.47 -21.36 0.48
N ALA A 54 15.37 -21.32 1.47
CA ALA A 54 15.18 -20.50 2.67
C ALA A 54 15.12 -19.01 2.31
N LYS A 55 16.01 -18.54 1.42
CA LYS A 55 15.99 -17.15 0.94
C LYS A 55 14.74 -16.83 0.13
N PHE A 56 14.26 -17.77 -0.67
CA PHE A 56 13.02 -17.63 -1.40
C PHE A 56 11.82 -17.43 -0.45
N ALA A 57 11.70 -18.25 0.59
CA ALA A 57 10.66 -18.08 1.61
C ALA A 57 10.75 -16.73 2.35
N GLU A 58 11.96 -16.27 2.67
CA GLU A 58 12.17 -14.92 3.24
C GLU A 58 11.67 -13.82 2.29
N TRP A 59 11.93 -13.93 0.99
CA TRP A 59 11.48 -12.96 -0.02
C TRP A 59 9.96 -12.97 -0.20
N GLN A 60 9.32 -14.14 -0.18
CA GLN A 60 7.86 -14.25 -0.22
C GLN A 60 7.23 -13.54 0.99
N ALA A 61 7.74 -13.79 2.19
CA ALA A 61 7.27 -13.13 3.40
C ALA A 61 7.48 -11.59 3.36
N ALA A 62 8.62 -11.12 2.84
CA ALA A 62 8.88 -9.70 2.68
C ALA A 62 7.91 -9.03 1.68
N THR A 63 7.58 -9.74 0.60
CA THR A 63 6.61 -9.29 -0.41
C THR A 63 5.21 -9.15 0.18
N GLU A 64 4.77 -10.13 0.96
CA GLU A 64 3.48 -10.09 1.65
C GLU A 64 3.41 -8.90 2.61
N ALA A 65 4.46 -8.68 3.40
CA ALA A 65 4.53 -7.54 4.32
C ALA A 65 4.43 -6.21 3.58
N LEU A 66 5.22 -6.02 2.52
CA LEU A 66 5.20 -4.80 1.72
C LEU A 66 3.84 -4.58 1.04
N SER A 67 3.23 -5.63 0.51
CA SER A 67 1.90 -5.57 -0.10
C SER A 67 0.84 -5.15 0.92
N SER A 68 0.90 -5.71 2.13
CA SER A 68 0.03 -5.31 3.25
C SER A 68 0.21 -3.84 3.60
N ASP A 69 1.45 -3.35 3.67
CA ASP A 69 1.75 -1.96 4.01
C ASP A 69 1.23 -0.98 2.95
N VAL A 70 1.42 -1.26 1.66
CA VAL A 70 0.89 -0.43 0.56
C VAL A 70 -0.63 -0.36 0.63
N LYS A 71 -1.29 -1.51 0.85
CA LYS A 71 -2.75 -1.56 1.03
C LYS A 71 -3.21 -0.76 2.24
N ALA A 72 -2.49 -0.84 3.36
CA ALA A 72 -2.78 -0.09 4.57
C ALA A 72 -2.65 1.43 4.34
N HIS A 73 -1.62 1.88 3.61
CA HIS A 73 -1.47 3.29 3.24
C HIS A 73 -2.62 3.78 2.35
N GLY A 74 -3.02 3.00 1.35
CA GLY A 74 -4.19 3.33 0.52
C GLY A 74 -5.47 3.48 1.36
N ALA A 75 -5.70 2.58 2.32
CA ALA A 75 -6.82 2.69 3.26
C ALA A 75 -6.73 3.93 4.16
N ALA A 76 -5.54 4.27 4.63
CA ALA A 76 -5.31 5.46 5.45
C ALA A 76 -5.58 6.76 4.68
N PHE A 77 -5.17 6.86 3.41
CA PHE A 77 -5.50 8.02 2.57
C PHE A 77 -7.01 8.18 2.40
N ARG A 78 -7.75 7.10 2.15
CA ARG A 78 -9.22 7.14 2.04
C ARG A 78 -9.89 7.57 3.36
N ALA A 79 -9.43 7.02 4.48
CA ALA A 79 -9.95 7.38 5.80
C ALA A 79 -9.69 8.85 6.15
N ALA A 80 -8.50 9.35 5.80
CA ALA A 80 -8.17 10.76 5.97
C ALA A 80 -9.07 11.65 5.10
N ALA A 81 -9.25 11.33 3.81
CA ALA A 81 -10.10 12.10 2.91
C ALA A 81 -11.54 12.19 3.45
N GLN A 82 -12.09 11.07 3.93
CA GLN A 82 -13.41 11.03 4.54
C GLN A 82 -13.50 11.91 5.80
N SER A 83 -12.49 11.84 6.69
CA SER A 83 -12.46 12.65 7.90
C SER A 83 -12.44 14.15 7.62
N TYR A 84 -11.65 14.58 6.63
CA TYR A 84 -11.59 15.98 6.21
C TYR A 84 -12.91 16.44 5.59
N ALA A 85 -13.51 15.65 4.69
CA ALA A 85 -14.79 15.99 4.07
C ALA A 85 -15.93 16.14 5.09
N THR A 86 -16.01 15.24 6.08
CA THR A 86 -16.98 15.34 7.18
C THR A 86 -16.76 16.60 8.00
N THR A 87 -15.51 16.88 8.38
CA THR A 87 -15.16 18.05 9.20
C THR A 87 -15.52 19.36 8.48
N ASP A 88 -15.25 19.45 7.18
CA ASP A 88 -15.60 20.63 6.38
C ASP A 88 -17.11 20.82 6.28
N SER A 89 -17.86 19.74 6.03
CA SER A 89 -19.34 19.76 5.99
C SER A 89 -19.95 20.18 7.33
N ASP A 90 -19.46 19.65 8.45
CA ASP A 90 -19.95 19.97 9.79
C ASP A 90 -19.69 21.45 10.13
N ASN A 91 -18.50 21.95 9.81
CA ASN A 91 -18.14 23.34 10.01
C ASN A 91 -19.00 24.28 9.14
N ALA A 92 -19.21 23.94 7.87
CA ALA A 92 -20.06 24.71 6.96
C ALA A 92 -21.51 24.76 7.47
N GLY A 93 -22.05 23.63 7.96
CA GLY A 93 -23.37 23.57 8.57
C GLY A 93 -23.50 24.45 9.82
N SER A 94 -22.48 24.43 10.69
CA SER A 94 -22.41 25.27 11.89
C SER A 94 -22.38 26.77 11.54
N ILE A 95 -21.57 27.18 10.55
CA ILE A 95 -21.51 28.57 10.08
C ILE A 95 -22.86 29.01 9.50
N ASN A 96 -23.47 28.18 8.66
CA ASN A 96 -24.76 28.50 8.05
C ASN A 96 -25.89 28.61 9.09
N ALA A 97 -25.80 27.90 10.22
CA ALA A 97 -26.77 28.01 11.32
C ALA A 97 -26.60 29.27 12.18
N GLN A 98 -25.53 30.05 11.98
CA GLN A 98 -25.23 31.28 12.73
C GLN A 98 -25.58 32.57 11.98
N ILE A 99 -26.06 32.47 10.73
CA ILE A 99 -26.48 33.59 9.87
C ILE A 99 -28.00 33.55 9.70
#